data_AF-A0A9W7ZL59-F1
#
_entry.id   AF-A0A9W7ZL59-F1
#
_cell.length_a   1.000
_cell.length_b   1.000
_cell.length_c   1.000
_cell.angle_alpha   90.00
_cell.angle_beta   90.00
_cell.angle_gamma   90.00
#
_symmetry.space_group_name_H-M   'P 1'
#
loop_
_entity.id
_entity.type
_entity.pdbx_description
1 polymer ?
#
loop_
_entity_poly.entity_id
_entity_poly.type
_entity_poly.pdbx_seq_one_letter_code
_entity_poly.pdbx_strand_id
1 'polypeptide(L)'
;MPSLSPSPFSDSGSNQGGSDRAGPFKAEGGWKNQPRNSISRKQKRVFYKWLLDNTKFPFPTETDRLSCLCVDQISEKQFKYWFANIRCRQFSKQRDLNGNLYFAPNAKFYESCLRLGLPIRHEIPPEIRQAIRLPRKNSLRQAW
;
A
#
# COMPACT_ATOMS: atom_id res chain seq x y z
N MET A 1 71.68 9.25 21.26
CA MET A 1 70.78 9.03 22.41
C MET A 1 69.48 8.43 21.88
N PRO A 2 69.22 7.14 22.12
CA PRO A 2 68.11 6.37 21.53
C PRO A 2 66.86 6.32 22.45
N SER A 3 65.82 5.59 21.99
CA SER A 3 64.56 5.18 22.66
C SER A 3 63.33 6.01 22.21
N LEU A 4 62.14 5.47 21.84
CA LEU A 4 61.46 4.18 22.04
C LEU A 4 60.56 3.91 20.81
N SER A 5 60.69 2.77 20.11
CA SER A 5 59.89 1.54 20.23
C SER A 5 58.67 1.44 19.27
N PRO A 6 58.68 0.52 18.29
CA PRO A 6 57.50 0.11 17.52
C PRO A 6 56.67 -0.97 18.25
N SER A 7 55.34 -0.85 18.17
CA SER A 7 54.37 -1.79 18.75
C SER A 7 54.38 -3.16 18.04
N PRO A 8 54.40 -4.28 18.78
CA PRO A 8 54.26 -5.63 18.23
C PRO A 8 52.78 -6.00 18.09
N PHE A 9 52.35 -6.34 16.87
CA PHE A 9 51.18 -7.19 16.68
C PHE A 9 51.54 -8.61 17.13
N SER A 10 50.88 -9.08 18.18
CA SER A 10 50.92 -10.45 18.64
C SER A 10 49.49 -10.84 19.00
N ASP A 11 48.85 -11.59 18.10
CA ASP A 11 47.63 -12.32 18.44
C ASP A 11 47.84 -13.77 17.99
N SER A 12 48.36 -14.56 18.93
CA SER A 12 48.35 -16.01 18.90
C SER A 12 47.11 -16.47 19.65
N GLY A 13 46.09 -16.90 18.91
CA GLY A 13 44.83 -17.40 19.46
C GLY A 13 44.39 -18.69 18.78
N SER A 14 45.20 -19.75 18.89
CA SER A 14 44.72 -21.12 18.65
C SER A 14 43.91 -21.57 19.86
N ASN A 15 42.61 -21.82 19.71
CA ASN A 15 41.88 -22.68 20.64
C ASN A 15 40.91 -23.58 19.87
N GLN A 16 41.30 -24.85 19.72
CA GLN A 16 40.40 -25.94 19.36
C GLN A 16 39.66 -26.38 20.63
N GLY A 17 38.36 -26.64 20.53
CA GLY A 17 37.64 -27.32 21.60
C GLY A 17 36.13 -27.39 21.39
N GLY A 18 35.65 -28.60 21.09
CA GLY A 18 34.37 -29.07 21.63
C GLY A 18 33.19 -29.12 20.66
N SER A 19 32.99 -30.30 20.07
CA SER A 19 31.71 -30.80 19.58
C SER A 19 30.57 -30.54 20.57
N ASP A 20 29.42 -30.10 20.07
CA ASP A 20 28.14 -30.74 20.40
C ASP A 20 27.01 -30.29 19.45
N ARG A 21 26.49 -31.28 18.70
CA ARG A 21 25.15 -31.38 18.10
C ARG A 21 24.47 -30.07 17.63
N ALA A 22 24.65 -29.73 16.36
CA ALA A 22 23.61 -29.05 15.59
C ALA A 22 23.13 -30.00 14.49
N GLY A 23 21.95 -30.60 14.70
CA GLY A 23 21.30 -31.43 13.69
C GLY A 23 21.04 -30.65 12.39
N PRO A 24 20.71 -31.35 11.29
CA PRO A 24 20.31 -30.68 10.07
C PRO A 24 19.09 -29.83 10.39
N PHE A 25 19.24 -28.50 10.35
CA PHE A 25 18.11 -27.58 10.34
C PHE A 25 17.31 -27.91 9.08
N LYS A 26 16.32 -28.80 9.24
CA LYS A 26 15.20 -28.92 8.32
C LYS A 26 14.52 -27.56 8.33
N ALA A 27 14.83 -26.76 7.32
CA ALA A 27 14.08 -25.57 6.97
C ALA A 27 12.71 -25.98 6.40
N GLU A 28 11.87 -26.55 7.27
CA GLU A 28 10.49 -26.91 7.01
C GLU A 28 9.60 -25.90 7.74
N GLY A 29 8.88 -25.05 7.01
CA GLY A 29 7.85 -24.20 7.63
C GLY A 29 7.51 -22.89 6.92
N GLY A 30 6.88 -22.96 5.74
CA GLY A 30 5.65 -22.19 5.48
C GLY A 30 5.61 -20.66 5.68
N TRP A 31 6.57 -19.86 5.20
CA TRP A 31 6.37 -18.41 5.05
C TRP A 31 5.48 -18.04 3.84
N LYS A 32 5.09 -19.04 3.07
CA LYS A 32 4.25 -18.93 1.88
C LYS A 32 2.80 -18.97 2.37
N ASN A 33 2.11 -17.84 2.27
CA ASN A 33 0.65 -17.68 2.46
C ASN A 33 0.15 -17.17 3.82
N GLN A 34 0.87 -16.25 4.49
CA GLN A 34 0.13 -15.29 5.33
C GLN A 34 -0.84 -14.54 4.40
N PRO A 35 -2.18 -14.54 4.65
CA PRO A 35 -3.11 -13.80 3.82
C PRO A 35 -2.69 -12.34 3.93
N ARG A 36 -2.13 -11.81 2.84
CA ARG A 36 -1.67 -10.42 2.76
C ARG A 36 -2.84 -9.55 3.19
N ASN A 37 -2.82 -9.04 4.42
CA ASN A 37 -3.92 -8.34 5.10
C ASN A 37 -4.65 -7.41 4.13
N SER A 38 -5.64 -7.98 3.46
CA SER A 38 -6.22 -7.42 2.26
C SER A 38 -7.53 -6.83 2.68
N ILE A 39 -7.62 -5.51 2.58
CA ILE A 39 -8.85 -4.76 2.84
C ILE A 39 -10.00 -5.41 2.07
N SER A 40 -11.09 -5.67 2.79
CA SER A 40 -12.29 -6.34 2.29
C SER A 40 -12.90 -5.56 1.12
N ARG A 41 -13.68 -6.22 0.25
CA ARG A 41 -14.37 -5.52 -0.85
C ARG A 41 -15.34 -4.47 -0.31
N LYS A 42 -15.98 -4.75 0.83
CA LYS A 42 -16.91 -3.85 1.52
C LYS A 42 -16.18 -2.61 2.04
N GLN A 43 -15.06 -2.79 2.73
CA GLN A 43 -14.18 -1.70 3.17
C GLN A 43 -13.68 -0.85 2.00
N LYS A 44 -13.18 -1.48 0.92
CA LYS A 44 -12.78 -0.76 -0.30
C LYS A 44 -13.92 0.09 -0.84
N ARG A 45 -15.14 -0.44 -0.90
CA ARG A 45 -16.30 0.31 -1.40
C ARG A 45 -16.56 1.57 -0.56
N VAL A 46 -16.47 1.48 0.77
CA VAL A 46 -16.63 2.62 1.68
C VAL A 46 -15.50 3.64 1.48
N PHE A 47 -14.24 3.19 1.47
CA PHE A 47 -13.10 4.10 1.37
C PHE A 47 -13.03 4.80 0.02
N TYR A 48 -13.30 4.08 -1.08
CA TYR A 48 -13.37 4.68 -2.41
C TYR A 48 -14.56 5.63 -2.56
N LYS A 49 -15.70 5.35 -1.91
CA LYS A 49 -16.82 6.30 -1.85
C LYS A 49 -16.39 7.59 -1.17
N TRP A 50 -15.77 7.50 0.00
CA TRP A 50 -15.27 8.68 0.70
C TRP A 50 -14.24 9.46 -0.13
N LEU A 51 -13.32 8.76 -0.82
CA LEU A 51 -12.34 9.39 -1.70
C LEU A 51 -12.96 10.08 -2.91
N LEU A 52 -14.07 9.56 -3.45
CA LEU A 52 -14.81 10.22 -4.54
C LEU A 52 -15.37 11.56 -4.07
N ASP A 53 -15.87 11.61 -2.84
CA ASP A 53 -16.41 12.83 -2.25
C ASP A 53 -15.29 13.83 -1.86
N ASN A 54 -14.07 13.34 -1.60
CA ASN A 54 -12.93 14.12 -1.09
C ASN A 54 -11.70 14.08 -2.01
N THR A 55 -11.89 14.14 -3.33
CA THR A 55 -10.80 13.95 -4.31
C THR A 55 -9.69 15.00 -4.24
N LYS A 56 -10.04 16.27 -4.02
CA LYS A 56 -9.07 17.39 -3.94
C LYS A 56 -8.19 17.33 -2.70
N PHE A 57 -8.78 16.91 -1.57
CA PHE A 57 -8.13 16.83 -0.26
C PHE A 57 -8.38 15.45 0.38
N PRO A 58 -7.70 14.39 -0.09
CA PRO A 58 -7.92 13.01 0.36
C PRO A 58 -7.23 12.73 1.72
N PHE A 59 -7.55 13.53 2.74
CA PHE A 59 -7.02 13.41 4.10
C PHE A 59 -8.19 13.15 5.05
N PRO A 60 -8.55 11.88 5.28
CA PRO A 60 -9.63 11.57 6.20
C PRO A 60 -9.28 12.01 7.61
N THR A 61 -10.26 12.59 8.28
CA THR A 61 -10.17 12.97 9.69
C THR A 61 -10.42 11.77 10.60
N GLU A 62 -10.22 11.97 11.90
CA GLU A 62 -10.47 10.94 12.91
C GLU A 62 -11.97 10.57 13.01
N THR A 63 -12.85 11.54 12.78
CA THR A 63 -14.30 11.32 12.71
C THR A 63 -14.70 10.55 11.45
N ASP A 64 -14.10 10.85 10.30
CA ASP A 64 -14.28 10.07 9.07
C ASP A 64 -13.87 8.62 9.27
N ARG A 65 -12.76 8.40 10.00
CA ARG A 65 -12.27 7.07 10.34
C ARG A 65 -13.32 6.30 11.12
N LEU A 66 -13.91 6.88 12.17
CA LEU A 66 -14.95 6.23 12.98
C LEU A 66 -16.19 5.87 12.14
N SER A 67 -16.60 6.74 11.22
CA SER A 67 -17.71 6.45 10.29
C SER A 67 -17.39 5.28 9.34
N CYS A 68 -16.13 5.16 8.91
CA CYS A 68 -15.65 4.09 8.04
C CYS A 68 -15.40 2.76 8.78
N LEU A 69 -15.02 2.83 10.06
CA LEU A 69 -14.71 1.70 10.94
C LEU A 69 -15.93 0.89 11.35
N CYS A 70 -17.11 1.53 11.36
CA CYS A 70 -18.37 0.87 11.71
C CYS A 70 -18.71 -0.29 10.76
N VAL A 71 -18.08 -0.36 9.58
CA VAL A 71 -18.45 -1.29 8.51
C VAL A 71 -17.71 -2.63 8.56
N ASP A 72 -16.52 -2.70 9.17
CA ASP A 72 -15.70 -3.91 9.40
C ASP A 72 -14.50 -3.55 10.31
N GLN A 73 -14.14 -4.38 11.29
CA GLN A 73 -13.03 -4.15 12.27
C GLN A 73 -11.65 -3.98 11.60
N ILE A 74 -11.33 -2.77 11.12
CA ILE A 74 -10.01 -2.42 10.59
C ILE A 74 -9.18 -1.70 11.66
N SER A 75 -7.88 -2.01 11.74
CA SER A 75 -6.97 -1.27 12.61
C SER A 75 -6.76 0.17 12.09
N GLU A 76 -6.61 1.13 13.00
CA GLU A 76 -6.22 2.50 12.67
C GLU A 76 -4.98 2.56 11.78
N LYS A 77 -3.98 1.73 12.10
CA LYS A 77 -2.74 1.63 11.34
C LYS A 77 -3.03 1.23 9.89
N GLN A 78 -3.85 0.19 9.69
CA GLN A 78 -4.24 -0.28 8.37
C GLN A 78 -5.02 0.79 7.58
N PHE A 79 -5.93 1.51 8.24
CA PHE A 79 -6.66 2.62 7.64
C PHE A 79 -5.71 3.72 7.14
N LYS A 80 -4.83 4.23 8.02
CA LYS A 80 -3.86 5.27 7.69
C LYS A 80 -2.93 4.85 6.54
N TYR A 81 -2.39 3.63 6.60
CA TYR A 81 -1.54 3.10 5.52
C TYR A 81 -2.28 2.95 4.21
N TRP A 82 -3.52 2.49 4.23
CA TRP A 82 -4.30 2.32 3.02
C TRP A 82 -4.54 3.65 2.31
N PHE A 83 -4.97 4.68 3.05
CA PHE A 83 -5.19 6.01 2.49
C PHE A 83 -3.88 6.64 1.97
N ALA A 84 -2.78 6.53 2.73
CA ALA A 84 -1.48 7.00 2.28
C ALA A 84 -1.04 6.32 0.97
N ASN A 85 -1.19 4.99 0.89
CA ASN A 85 -0.81 4.19 -0.27
C ASN A 85 -1.68 4.52 -1.50
N ILE A 86 -2.99 4.67 -1.30
CA ILE A 86 -3.91 5.03 -2.38
C ILE A 86 -3.60 6.41 -2.94
N ARG A 87 -3.31 7.41 -2.09
CA ARG A 87 -2.88 8.73 -2.56
C ARG A 87 -1.65 8.65 -3.44
N CYS A 88 -0.62 7.91 -3.01
CA CYS A 88 0.62 7.80 -3.78
C CYS A 88 0.45 7.04 -5.11
N ARG A 89 -0.48 6.08 -5.18
CA ARG A 89 -0.68 5.24 -6.39
C ARG A 89 -1.70 5.79 -7.37
N GLN A 90 -2.72 6.45 -6.87
CA GLN A 90 -3.93 6.76 -7.64
C GLN A 90 -4.24 8.25 -7.71
N PHE A 91 -3.44 9.08 -7.06
CA PHE A 91 -3.57 10.54 -7.14
C PHE A 91 -2.25 11.16 -7.57
N SER A 92 -2.36 12.28 -8.26
CA SER A 92 -1.24 13.12 -8.68
C SER A 92 -1.41 14.49 -8.03
N LYS A 93 -0.31 15.10 -7.59
CA LYS A 93 -0.34 16.48 -7.08
C LYS A 93 -0.36 17.42 -8.27
N GLN A 94 -1.30 18.34 -8.30
CA GLN A 94 -1.42 19.40 -9.30
C GLN A 94 -1.44 20.77 -8.61
N ARG A 95 -1.18 21.82 -9.40
CA ARG A 95 -1.27 23.21 -8.95
C ARG A 95 -2.41 23.89 -9.67
N ASP A 96 -3.20 24.63 -8.92
CA ASP A 96 -4.21 25.53 -9.48
C ASP A 96 -3.54 26.79 -10.04
N LEU A 97 -4.30 27.56 -10.81
CA LEU A 97 -3.91 28.89 -11.31
C LEU A 97 -3.44 29.83 -10.18
N ASN A 98 -3.97 29.64 -8.97
CA ASN A 98 -3.64 30.41 -7.78
C ASN A 98 -2.37 29.89 -7.06
N GLY A 99 -1.68 28.89 -7.61
CA GLY A 99 -0.51 28.26 -7.00
C GLY A 99 -0.80 27.26 -5.87
N ASN A 100 -2.08 27.06 -5.52
CA ASN A 100 -2.49 26.10 -4.49
C ASN A 100 -2.29 24.66 -4.96
N LEU A 101 -1.75 23.81 -4.08
CA LEU A 101 -1.56 22.39 -4.35
C LEU A 101 -2.83 21.61 -4.03
N TYR A 102 -3.28 20.78 -4.96
CA TYR A 102 -4.40 19.87 -4.77
C TYR A 102 -4.09 18.48 -5.34
N PHE A 103 -4.88 17.50 -4.95
CA PHE A 103 -4.80 16.14 -5.50
C PHE A 103 -5.79 15.97 -6.64
N ALA A 104 -5.30 15.43 -7.76
CA ALA A 104 -6.09 15.03 -8.91
C ALA A 104 -6.10 13.50 -9.01
N PRO A 105 -7.27 12.82 -9.01
CA PRO A 105 -7.33 11.38 -9.20
C PRO A 105 -6.91 10.99 -10.61
N ASN A 106 -6.19 9.88 -10.77
CA ASN A 106 -5.78 9.36 -12.07
C ASN A 106 -6.73 8.29 -12.62
N ALA A 107 -6.47 7.78 -13.82
CA ALA A 107 -7.31 6.74 -14.45
C ALA A 107 -7.47 5.48 -13.59
N LYS A 108 -6.46 5.08 -12.82
CA LYS A 108 -6.52 3.90 -11.94
C LYS A 108 -7.49 4.07 -10.77
N PHE A 109 -7.66 5.30 -10.30
CA PHE A 109 -8.69 5.63 -9.32
C PHE A 109 -10.08 5.34 -9.87
N TYR A 110 -10.39 5.88 -11.05
CA TYR A 110 -11.70 5.71 -11.69
C TYR A 110 -11.95 4.26 -12.12
N GLU A 111 -10.94 3.55 -12.66
CA GLU A 111 -11.04 2.11 -12.91
C GLU A 111 -11.44 1.33 -11.64
N SER A 112 -10.88 1.70 -10.49
CA SER A 112 -11.19 1.05 -9.22
C SER A 112 -12.61 1.38 -8.75
N CYS A 113 -13.05 2.63 -8.90
CA CYS A 113 -14.43 3.04 -8.60
C CYS A 113 -15.46 2.29 -9.45
N LEU A 114 -15.21 2.18 -10.75
CA LEU A 114 -16.07 1.46 -11.68
C LEU A 114 -16.13 -0.04 -11.35
N ARG A 115 -14.99 -0.67 -11.01
CA ARG A 115 -14.95 -2.07 -10.58
C ARG A 115 -15.75 -2.33 -9.30
N LEU A 116 -15.87 -1.32 -8.44
CA LEU A 116 -16.64 -1.37 -7.20
C LEU A 116 -18.11 -0.98 -7.40
N GLY A 117 -18.53 -0.58 -8.60
CA GLY A 117 -19.90 -0.15 -8.90
C GLY A 117 -20.27 1.13 -8.14
N LEU A 118 -19.32 2.06 -8.00
CA LEU A 118 -19.57 3.35 -7.35
C LEU A 118 -20.04 4.39 -8.38
N PRO A 119 -21.11 5.15 -8.08
CA PRO A 119 -21.55 6.24 -8.93
C PRO A 119 -20.56 7.40 -8.84
N ILE A 120 -19.97 7.79 -9.96
CA ILE A 120 -19.06 8.94 -10.05
C ILE A 120 -19.93 10.17 -10.28
N ARG A 121 -20.00 11.08 -9.30
CA ARG A 121 -20.90 12.23 -9.31
C ARG A 121 -20.35 13.44 -10.06
N HIS A 122 -19.03 13.52 -10.22
CA HIS A 122 -18.35 14.60 -10.92
C HIS A 122 -17.90 14.16 -12.31
N GLU A 123 -17.71 15.13 -13.20
CA GLU A 123 -17.22 14.84 -14.54
C GLU A 123 -15.77 14.34 -14.50
N ILE A 124 -15.53 13.18 -15.12
CA ILE A 124 -14.18 12.66 -15.34
C ILE A 124 -13.57 13.46 -16.50
N PRO A 125 -12.37 14.07 -16.33
CA PRO A 125 -11.67 14.76 -17.40
C PRO A 125 -11.48 13.86 -18.64
N PRO A 126 -11.61 14.39 -19.87
CA PRO A 126 -11.59 13.59 -21.09
C PRO A 126 -10.27 12.84 -21.29
N GLU A 127 -9.15 13.42 -20.88
CA GLU A 127 -7.81 12.80 -20.92
C GLU A 127 -7.79 11.52 -20.07
N ILE A 128 -8.43 11.58 -18.91
CA ILE A 128 -8.54 10.45 -17.99
C ILE A 128 -9.52 9.42 -18.53
N ARG A 129 -10.64 9.83 -19.10
CA ARG A 129 -11.62 8.91 -19.71
C ARG A 129 -11.00 8.02 -20.77
N GLN A 130 -10.14 8.57 -21.62
CA GLN A 130 -9.42 7.82 -22.65
C GLN A 130 -8.42 6.82 -22.06
N ALA A 131 -7.82 7.14 -20.90
CA ALA A 131 -6.87 6.29 -20.22
C ALA A 131 -7.50 5.20 -19.33
N ILE A 132 -8.80 5.29 -19.02
CA ILE A 132 -9.51 4.26 -18.25
C ILE A 132 -9.60 2.98 -19.07
N ARG A 133 -8.87 1.95 -18.65
CA ARG A 133 -9.04 0.61 -19.20
C ARG A 133 -10.23 -0.03 -18.49
N LEU A 134 -11.41 0.09 -19.10
CA LEU A 134 -12.58 -0.63 -18.64
C LEU A 134 -12.26 -2.14 -18.58
N PRO A 135 -12.75 -2.86 -17.57
CA PRO A 135 -12.67 -4.31 -17.59
C PRO A 135 -13.33 -4.78 -18.89
N ARG A 136 -12.60 -5.56 -19.71
CA ARG A 136 -13.20 -6.32 -20.80
C ARG A 136 -14.38 -7.06 -20.18
N LYS A 137 -15.62 -6.73 -20.59
CA LYS A 137 -16.77 -7.57 -20.31
C LYS A 137 -16.38 -8.93 -20.90
N ASN A 138 -15.98 -9.88 -20.05
CA ASN A 138 -15.99 -11.27 -20.48
C ASN A 138 -17.45 -11.52 -20.83
N SER A 139 -17.68 -11.58 -22.14
CA SER A 139 -18.88 -12.15 -22.75
C SER A 139 -19.31 -13.30 -21.86
N LEU A 140 -20.48 -13.15 -21.23
CA LEU A 140 -21.27 -14.29 -20.79
C LEU A 140 -21.36 -15.19 -22.03
N ARG A 141 -20.49 -16.20 -22.12
CA ARG A 141 -20.76 -17.35 -22.98
C ARG A 141 -22.02 -17.92 -22.37
N GLN A 142 -23.12 -17.68 -23.06
CA GLN A 142 -24.39 -18.30 -22.77
C GLN A 142 -24.13 -19.81 -22.69
N ALA A 143 -24.39 -20.38 -21.53
CA ALA A 143 -24.61 -21.80 -21.40
C ALA A 143 -26.02 -22.05 -21.98
N TRP A 144 -26.06 -22.61 -23.19
CA TRP A 144 -27.16 -23.40 -23.69
C TRP A 144 -26.61 -24.80 -23.95
#